data_AF-A0ABD3IXK0-F1
#
_entry.id   AF-A0ABD3IXK0-F1
#
_cell.length_a   1.000
_cell.length_b   1.000
_cell.length_c   1.000
_cell.angle_alpha   90.00
_cell.angle_beta   90.00
_cell.angle_gamma   90.00
#
_symmetry.space_group_name_H-M   'P 1'
#
loop_
_entity.id
_entity.type
_entity.pdbx_description
1 polymer ?
#
loop_
_entity_poly.entity_id
_entity_poly.type
_entity_poly.pdbx_seq_one_letter_code
_entity_poly.pdbx_strand_id
1 'polypeptide(L)'
;MMEEKQEAGAPDKIKPPTEPEGSGELETRIKKYLRGDGANLEALRDKKLRGQLTVREKLYGKSAEAAAKAEKWLMPSEGGYLEAEGIEKTSRIRQESIAREVDISSSRNQYDIVLPDLGPYTLDFTSSGRYMAAAGRKGHLAIVDMKNLSLIKEIQVRETVRDVVFLHNELFFAAAQKKYPYIYNREGIELHCLKEHGAVLKLQFLKNHFLLASINKSSQLHYQDVTTGLMVGNFRTGLGRTDVMQVNPFNGVVALGHSGGTVTMWKPTTSAPLVKMLCHRGPISALAFHPNGHIMATSGKERKIKIWDLRKFEVLQTLPGHANTLDFSQKGLLAAATGSFVQILGNFSESQSYSRYMTHSMAKGYQINKLLFRPYEDVLGIAHSMGWSSILIPGSGEPNFDSWVANPFETSKQRREKEVRSLLDKLPPETIMLDPSKIGTVKPPSRKQKPTKQERESEMEAAVAAVKDMPMKKKTKGRSKPSKSAKKKQEIIAKTKRPFLEQQTKEEEALSRKKQKMSEEAELPKSLQRFARKKAT
;
A
#
# COMPACT_ATOMS: atom_id res chain seq x y z
N MET A 1 -38.05 -59.18 -55.81
CA MET A 1 -36.60 -59.15 -55.55
C MET A 1 -36.20 -57.68 -55.65
N MET A 2 -35.94 -57.02 -54.51
CA MET A 2 -34.58 -56.56 -54.11
C MET A 2 -33.98 -55.68 -55.21
N GLU A 3 -33.66 -54.39 -55.08
CA GLU A 3 -33.15 -53.49 -54.04
C GLU A 3 -33.44 -52.05 -54.58
N GLU A 4 -33.30 -50.88 -53.95
CA GLU A 4 -32.43 -50.39 -52.88
C GLU A 4 -33.02 -49.03 -52.43
N LYS A 5 -32.91 -48.72 -51.13
CA LYS A 5 -33.40 -47.47 -50.54
C LYS A 5 -32.47 -46.30 -50.87
N GLN A 6 -33.00 -45.20 -51.41
CA GLN A 6 -32.32 -43.90 -51.36
C GLN A 6 -32.80 -43.14 -50.11
N GLU A 7 -31.93 -43.07 -49.09
CA GLU A 7 -32.07 -42.18 -47.95
C GLU A 7 -31.76 -40.73 -48.37
N ALA A 8 -32.68 -39.84 -48.02
CA ALA A 8 -32.60 -38.41 -48.27
C ALA A 8 -31.47 -37.75 -47.44
N GLY A 9 -30.60 -37.02 -48.12
CA GLY A 9 -29.57 -36.19 -47.50
C GLY A 9 -30.17 -35.08 -46.63
N ALA A 10 -29.75 -35.02 -45.37
CA ALA A 10 -29.96 -33.87 -44.50
C ALA A 10 -28.85 -32.83 -44.73
N PRO A 11 -29.15 -31.53 -44.69
CA PRO A 11 -28.17 -30.49 -44.98
C PRO A 11 -27.12 -30.39 -43.87
N ASP A 12 -25.86 -30.21 -44.29
CA ASP A 12 -24.71 -29.97 -43.44
C ASP A 12 -25.00 -28.87 -42.41
N LYS A 13 -25.09 -29.26 -41.13
CA LYS A 13 -24.97 -28.31 -40.03
C LYS A 13 -23.53 -27.79 -40.04
N ILE A 14 -23.36 -26.58 -40.55
CA ILE A 14 -22.18 -25.74 -40.35
C ILE A 14 -21.86 -25.75 -38.85
N LYS A 15 -20.85 -26.53 -38.47
CA LYS A 15 -20.25 -26.43 -37.13
C LYS A 15 -19.63 -25.05 -37.04
N PRO A 16 -19.93 -24.25 -36.00
CA PRO A 16 -19.15 -23.03 -35.78
C PRO A 16 -17.68 -23.44 -35.61
N PRO A 17 -16.73 -22.66 -36.17
CA PRO A 17 -15.32 -22.95 -36.00
C PRO A 17 -15.03 -22.98 -34.51
N THR A 18 -14.62 -24.15 -34.04
CA THR A 18 -14.11 -24.34 -32.69
C THR A 18 -12.70 -23.76 -32.73
N GLU A 19 -12.54 -22.51 -32.31
CA GLU A 19 -11.23 -21.88 -32.09
C GLU A 19 -10.56 -22.55 -30.87
N PRO A 20 -9.47 -23.33 -31.02
CA PRO A 20 -8.76 -23.91 -29.88
C PRO A 20 -7.50 -23.13 -29.52
N GLU A 21 -7.23 -21.96 -30.10
CA GLU A 21 -6.01 -21.18 -29.83
C GLU A 21 -6.22 -20.02 -28.83
N GLY A 22 -7.47 -19.73 -28.43
CA GLY A 22 -7.80 -18.60 -27.55
C GLY A 22 -8.14 -18.94 -26.08
N SER A 23 -8.17 -20.22 -25.69
CA SER A 23 -8.64 -20.65 -24.36
C SER A 23 -7.65 -20.30 -23.24
N GLY A 24 -6.34 -20.51 -23.45
CA GLY A 24 -5.31 -20.28 -22.43
C GLY A 24 -5.21 -18.81 -21.99
N GLU A 25 -5.24 -17.86 -22.93
CA GLU A 25 -5.22 -16.44 -22.59
C GLU A 25 -6.45 -16.00 -21.81
N LEU A 26 -7.63 -16.46 -22.22
CA LEU A 26 -8.88 -16.14 -21.53
C LEU A 26 -8.86 -16.69 -20.10
N GLU A 27 -8.33 -17.90 -19.89
CA GLU A 27 -8.16 -18.48 -18.56
C GLU A 27 -7.24 -17.64 -17.66
N THR A 28 -6.12 -17.11 -18.19
CA THR A 28 -5.25 -16.22 -17.41
C THR A 28 -5.95 -14.92 -17.00
N ARG A 29 -6.76 -14.34 -17.90
CA ARG A 29 -7.57 -13.15 -17.61
C ARG A 29 -8.69 -13.44 -16.62
N ILE A 30 -9.33 -14.60 -16.71
CA ILE A 30 -10.34 -15.03 -15.72
C ILE A 30 -9.69 -15.12 -14.32
N LYS A 31 -8.49 -15.70 -14.22
CA LYS A 31 -7.73 -15.75 -12.95
C LYS A 31 -7.41 -14.36 -12.40
N LYS A 32 -7.16 -13.36 -13.25
CA LYS A 32 -6.95 -11.96 -12.82
C LYS A 32 -8.19 -11.36 -12.16
N TYR A 33 -9.38 -11.67 -12.67
CA TYR A 33 -10.65 -11.15 -12.13
C TYR A 33 -11.24 -11.98 -10.99
N LEU A 34 -10.76 -13.21 -10.79
CA LEU A 34 -11.12 -14.02 -9.63
C LEU A 34 -10.53 -13.40 -8.36
N ARG A 35 -11.41 -12.93 -7.47
CA ARG A 35 -11.04 -12.29 -6.20
C ARG A 35 -11.05 -13.31 -5.07
N GLY A 36 -9.91 -13.95 -4.84
CA GLY A 36 -9.69 -14.89 -3.74
C GLY A 36 -10.04 -16.34 -4.10
N ASP A 37 -9.88 -17.22 -3.12
CA ASP A 37 -10.09 -18.66 -3.28
C ASP A 37 -11.59 -19.01 -3.18
N GLY A 38 -12.00 -20.04 -3.94
CA GLY A 38 -13.36 -20.59 -3.87
C GLY A 38 -13.67 -21.23 -2.51
N ALA A 39 -14.96 -21.31 -2.17
CA ALA A 39 -15.38 -21.99 -0.96
C ALA A 39 -15.24 -23.50 -1.12
N ASN A 40 -14.79 -24.19 -0.06
CA ASN A 40 -14.72 -25.64 -0.08
C ASN A 40 -16.12 -26.24 0.13
N LEU A 41 -16.83 -26.49 -0.96
CA LEU A 41 -18.19 -27.03 -0.99
C LEU A 41 -18.30 -28.46 -0.46
N GLU A 42 -17.22 -29.24 -0.49
CA GLU A 42 -17.21 -30.64 -0.03
C GLU A 42 -17.15 -30.75 1.49
N ALA A 43 -16.50 -29.78 2.15
CA ALA A 43 -16.40 -29.71 3.60
C ALA A 43 -17.72 -29.33 4.29
N LEU A 44 -18.71 -28.83 3.53
CA LEU A 44 -19.97 -28.31 4.04
C LEU A 44 -21.03 -29.41 4.22
N ARG A 45 -21.43 -29.64 5.48
CA ARG A 45 -22.48 -30.59 5.85
C ARG A 45 -23.90 -30.06 5.59
N ASP A 46 -24.11 -28.75 5.66
CA ASP A 46 -25.43 -28.12 5.45
C ASP A 46 -25.77 -28.02 3.95
N LYS A 47 -26.81 -28.75 3.53
CA LYS A 47 -27.29 -28.80 2.14
C LYS A 47 -27.79 -27.44 1.64
N LYS A 48 -28.43 -26.63 2.49
CA LYS A 48 -28.98 -25.33 2.08
C LYS A 48 -27.86 -24.33 1.82
N LEU A 49 -26.92 -24.24 2.76
CA LEU A 49 -25.73 -23.40 2.63
C LEU A 49 -24.88 -23.81 1.43
N ARG A 50 -24.67 -25.13 1.24
CA ARG A 50 -23.97 -25.66 0.07
C ARG A 50 -24.65 -25.23 -1.24
N GLY A 51 -25.98 -25.37 -1.33
CA GLY A 51 -26.74 -24.90 -2.49
C GLY A 51 -26.54 -23.40 -2.76
N GLN A 52 -26.67 -22.55 -1.75
CA GLN A 52 -26.48 -21.11 -1.89
C GLN A 52 -25.05 -20.72 -2.31
N LEU A 53 -24.03 -21.37 -1.74
CA LEU A 53 -22.64 -21.11 -2.10
C LEU A 53 -22.33 -21.55 -3.53
N THR A 54 -22.86 -22.68 -3.99
CA THR A 54 -22.68 -23.12 -5.39
C THR A 54 -23.24 -22.09 -6.39
N VAL A 55 -24.38 -21.47 -6.07
CA VAL A 55 -24.97 -20.43 -6.92
C VAL A 55 -24.10 -19.18 -6.92
N ARG A 56 -23.60 -18.75 -5.75
CA ARG A 56 -22.67 -17.61 -5.66
C ARG A 56 -21.38 -17.85 -6.42
N GLU A 57 -20.77 -19.03 -6.31
CA GLU A 57 -19.54 -19.36 -7.04
C GLU A 57 -19.76 -19.36 -8.56
N LYS A 58 -20.88 -19.91 -9.03
CA LYS A 58 -21.25 -19.81 -10.46
C LYS A 58 -21.42 -18.37 -10.90
N LEU A 59 -22.02 -17.51 -10.07
CA LEU A 59 -22.15 -16.08 -10.38
C LEU A 59 -20.79 -15.39 -10.39
N TYR A 60 -19.89 -15.70 -9.46
CA TYR A 60 -18.52 -15.17 -9.45
C TYR A 60 -17.76 -15.60 -10.70
N GLY A 61 -17.83 -16.88 -11.09
CA GLY A 61 -17.25 -17.38 -12.34
C GLY A 61 -17.78 -16.65 -13.56
N LYS A 62 -19.11 -16.53 -13.70
CA LYS A 62 -19.74 -15.77 -14.79
C LYS A 62 -19.32 -14.30 -14.81
N SER A 63 -19.21 -13.66 -13.64
CA SER A 63 -18.79 -12.26 -13.55
C SER A 63 -17.33 -12.07 -13.95
N ALA A 64 -16.44 -13.00 -13.56
CA ALA A 64 -15.03 -12.99 -13.93
C ALA A 64 -14.84 -13.26 -15.42
N GLU A 65 -15.60 -14.20 -15.99
CA GLU A 65 -15.64 -14.46 -17.45
C GLU A 65 -16.13 -13.24 -18.23
N ALA A 66 -17.20 -12.58 -17.78
CA ALA A 66 -17.73 -11.39 -18.44
C ALA A 66 -16.72 -10.23 -18.40
N ALA A 67 -16.06 -10.01 -17.26
CA ALA A 67 -15.00 -9.01 -17.12
C ALA A 67 -13.78 -9.33 -18.01
N ALA A 68 -13.35 -10.60 -18.06
CA ALA A 68 -12.26 -11.05 -18.91
C ALA A 68 -12.56 -10.89 -20.41
N LYS A 69 -13.80 -11.19 -20.83
CA LYS A 69 -14.26 -10.97 -22.20
C LYS A 69 -14.32 -9.48 -22.54
N ALA A 70 -14.78 -8.64 -21.62
CA ALA A 70 -14.78 -7.20 -21.78
C ALA A 70 -13.35 -6.65 -21.94
N GLU A 71 -12.40 -7.09 -21.11
CA GLU A 71 -10.98 -6.70 -21.25
C GLU A 71 -10.36 -7.21 -22.57
N LYS A 72 -10.79 -8.36 -23.08
CA LYS A 72 -10.27 -8.91 -24.35
C LYS A 72 -10.81 -8.19 -25.57
N TRP A 73 -12.09 -7.86 -25.59
CA TRP A 73 -12.76 -7.43 -26.82
C TRP A 73 -13.16 -5.96 -26.85
N LEU A 74 -13.32 -5.30 -25.70
CA LEU A 74 -13.83 -3.91 -25.64
C LEU A 74 -12.74 -2.87 -25.38
N MET A 75 -11.50 -3.29 -25.15
CA MET A 75 -10.40 -2.36 -24.88
C MET A 75 -9.98 -1.66 -26.19
N PRO A 76 -10.04 -0.32 -26.24
CA PRO A 76 -9.90 0.41 -27.50
C PRO A 76 -8.45 0.55 -27.98
N SER A 77 -7.47 0.49 -27.07
CA SER A 77 -6.09 0.79 -27.37
C SER A 77 -5.14 -0.30 -26.88
N GLU A 78 -4.14 -0.59 -27.70
CA GLU A 78 -3.06 -1.50 -27.34
C GLU A 78 -1.96 -0.75 -26.59
N GLY A 79 -1.16 -1.50 -25.82
CA GLY A 79 -0.04 -0.92 -25.11
C GLY A 79 1.13 -0.67 -26.04
N GLY A 80 1.80 0.48 -25.88
CA GLY A 80 3.11 0.68 -26.49
C GLY A 80 4.12 -0.38 -26.01
N TYR A 81 5.10 -0.66 -26.86
CA TYR A 81 6.24 -1.53 -26.56
C TYR A 81 7.45 -1.06 -27.37
N LEU A 82 8.62 -1.58 -27.00
CA LEU A 82 9.86 -1.41 -27.75
C LEU A 82 10.54 -2.76 -27.75
N GLU A 83 10.64 -3.35 -28.93
CA GLU A 83 11.32 -4.61 -29.15
C GLU A 83 12.52 -4.37 -30.05
N ALA A 84 13.62 -5.04 -29.76
CA ALA A 84 14.81 -4.92 -30.58
C ALA A 84 14.78 -5.97 -31.68
N GLU A 85 15.00 -5.54 -32.92
CA GLU A 85 15.10 -6.44 -34.07
C GLU A 85 16.53 -7.00 -34.21
N GLY A 86 16.63 -8.31 -34.44
CA GLY A 86 17.91 -8.99 -34.71
C GLY A 86 18.91 -8.97 -33.54
N ILE A 87 20.03 -8.28 -33.73
CA ILE A 87 21.19 -8.27 -32.80
C ILE A 87 21.16 -7.03 -31.88
N GLU A 88 20.26 -6.08 -32.14
CA GLU A 88 20.19 -4.86 -31.36
C GLU A 88 19.69 -5.11 -29.94
N LYS A 89 20.10 -4.25 -29.01
CA LYS A 89 19.60 -4.28 -27.63
C LYS A 89 18.78 -3.04 -27.40
N THR A 90 17.57 -3.20 -26.87
CA THR A 90 16.66 -2.12 -26.47
C THR A 90 17.37 -1.04 -25.65
N SER A 91 18.29 -1.45 -24.76
CA SER A 91 19.07 -0.53 -23.92
C SER A 91 19.96 0.48 -24.66
N ARG A 92 20.28 0.26 -25.94
CA ARG A 92 21.15 1.12 -26.75
C ARG A 92 20.38 2.14 -27.60
N ILE A 93 19.06 2.01 -27.68
CA ILE A 93 18.21 2.88 -28.50
C ILE A 93 18.23 4.29 -27.91
N ARG A 94 18.47 5.29 -28.75
CA ARG A 94 18.52 6.70 -28.36
C ARG A 94 17.13 7.33 -28.45
N GLN A 95 16.89 8.32 -27.59
CA GLN A 95 15.64 9.09 -27.59
C GLN A 95 15.37 9.79 -28.93
N GLU A 96 16.41 10.22 -29.65
CA GLU A 96 16.25 10.81 -30.99
C GLU A 96 15.69 9.83 -32.04
N SER A 97 15.96 8.52 -31.92
CA SER A 97 15.39 7.52 -32.82
C SER A 97 13.91 7.33 -32.52
N ILE A 98 13.59 7.17 -31.23
CA ILE A 98 12.21 7.00 -30.75
C ILE A 98 11.37 8.21 -31.19
N ALA A 99 11.87 9.43 -31.00
CA ALA A 99 11.17 10.66 -31.38
C ALA A 99 10.80 10.76 -32.86
N ARG A 100 11.58 10.11 -33.74
CA ARG A 100 11.37 10.11 -35.20
C ARG A 100 10.39 9.02 -35.65
N GLU A 101 10.32 7.93 -34.91
CA GLU A 101 9.47 6.78 -35.23
C GLU A 101 8.06 6.92 -34.64
N VAL A 102 7.91 7.62 -33.51
CA VAL A 102 6.60 7.87 -32.90
C VAL A 102 5.81 8.96 -33.64
N ASP A 103 4.50 8.96 -33.42
CA ASP A 103 3.60 9.99 -33.93
C ASP A 103 3.95 11.39 -33.38
N ILE A 104 3.55 12.43 -34.12
CA ILE A 104 3.87 13.83 -33.81
C ILE A 104 3.33 14.24 -32.42
N SER A 105 2.18 13.72 -31.99
CA SER A 105 1.62 13.99 -30.66
C SER A 105 2.50 13.43 -29.55
N SER A 106 2.92 12.18 -29.65
CA SER A 106 3.84 11.58 -28.68
C SER A 106 5.21 12.23 -28.73
N SER A 107 5.73 12.54 -29.93
CA SER A 107 7.02 13.21 -30.11
C SER A 107 7.08 14.57 -29.41
N ARG A 108 5.96 15.34 -29.42
CA ARG A 108 5.85 16.63 -28.70
C ARG A 108 5.99 16.50 -27.18
N ASN A 109 5.68 15.33 -26.61
CA ASN A 109 5.85 15.10 -25.18
C ASN A 109 7.32 14.92 -24.78
N GLN A 110 8.24 14.78 -25.75
CA GLN A 110 9.66 14.86 -25.51
C GLN A 110 10.14 16.31 -25.55
N TYR A 111 10.59 16.82 -24.40
CA TYR A 111 11.10 18.19 -24.30
C TYR A 111 12.08 18.32 -23.13
N ASP A 112 12.89 19.37 -23.16
CA ASP A 112 13.79 19.74 -22.07
C ASP A 112 13.61 21.24 -21.75
N ILE A 113 13.19 21.53 -20.53
CA ILE A 113 13.01 22.90 -20.03
C ILE A 113 14.18 23.21 -19.11
N VAL A 114 15.04 24.12 -19.58
CA VAL A 114 16.27 24.51 -18.88
C VAL A 114 16.06 25.85 -18.16
N LEU A 115 16.05 25.81 -16.83
CA LEU A 115 15.95 26.91 -15.89
C LEU A 115 17.14 26.87 -14.90
N PRO A 116 18.28 27.48 -15.23
CA PRO A 116 19.53 27.29 -14.49
C PRO A 116 19.53 27.93 -13.10
N ASP A 117 18.84 29.05 -12.94
CA ASP A 117 18.99 29.88 -11.74
C ASP A 117 18.21 29.38 -10.52
N LEU A 118 17.18 28.57 -10.71
CA LEU A 118 16.16 28.31 -9.67
C LEU A 118 16.37 27.01 -8.88
N GLY A 119 17.52 26.35 -9.12
CA GLY A 119 18.00 25.18 -8.39
C GLY A 119 17.28 23.88 -8.77
N PRO A 120 17.56 22.75 -8.09
CA PRO A 120 16.98 21.47 -8.47
C PRO A 120 15.47 21.49 -8.33
N TYR A 121 14.82 20.99 -9.37
CA TYR A 121 13.37 20.89 -9.43
C TYR A 121 12.87 19.58 -8.81
N THR A 122 11.66 19.62 -8.29
CA THR A 122 10.84 18.46 -7.96
C THR A 122 9.55 18.52 -8.76
N LEU A 123 9.03 17.37 -9.16
CA LEU A 123 7.82 17.25 -9.97
C LEU A 123 6.74 16.47 -9.23
N ASP A 124 5.49 16.75 -9.54
CA ASP A 124 4.35 15.89 -9.22
C ASP A 124 3.30 15.93 -10.34
N PHE A 125 2.66 14.80 -10.59
CA PHE A 125 1.59 14.67 -11.59
C PHE A 125 0.26 14.40 -10.90
N THR A 126 -0.82 14.91 -11.47
CA THR A 126 -2.17 14.51 -11.07
C THR A 126 -2.42 13.03 -11.37
N SER A 127 -3.41 12.41 -10.71
CA SER A 127 -3.80 11.02 -11.00
C SER A 127 -4.14 10.78 -12.47
N SER A 128 -4.68 11.79 -13.14
CA SER A 128 -5.00 11.78 -14.57
C SER A 128 -3.79 11.98 -15.48
N GLY A 129 -2.64 12.41 -14.96
CA GLY A 129 -1.46 12.77 -15.75
C GLY A 129 -1.64 14.01 -16.63
N ARG A 130 -2.77 14.73 -16.53
CA ARG A 130 -3.03 15.93 -17.32
C ARG A 130 -2.24 17.14 -16.85
N TYR A 131 -2.09 17.31 -15.53
CA TYR A 131 -1.44 18.48 -14.96
C TYR A 131 -0.17 18.08 -14.21
N MET A 132 0.82 18.96 -14.28
CA MET A 132 2.10 18.81 -13.63
C MET A 132 2.37 20.01 -12.74
N ALA A 133 2.88 19.77 -11.55
CA ALA A 133 3.43 20.78 -10.66
C ALA A 133 4.95 20.64 -10.67
N ALA A 134 5.65 21.73 -10.98
CA ALA A 134 7.10 21.83 -10.95
C ALA A 134 7.52 22.82 -9.87
N ALA A 135 8.50 22.45 -9.06
CA ALA A 135 8.96 23.27 -7.96
C ALA A 135 10.47 23.31 -7.85
N GLY A 136 11.06 24.49 -8.01
CA GLY A 136 12.49 24.75 -7.85
C GLY A 136 12.85 25.01 -6.40
N ARG A 137 14.05 24.54 -5.99
CA ARG A 137 14.54 24.68 -4.62
C ARG A 137 14.60 26.14 -4.12
N LYS A 138 14.75 27.12 -5.01
CA LYS A 138 14.81 28.56 -4.65
C LYS A 138 13.43 29.25 -4.54
N GLY A 139 12.33 28.52 -4.74
CA GLY A 139 10.97 29.02 -4.50
C GLY A 139 10.14 29.28 -5.74
N HIS A 140 10.60 28.82 -6.91
CA HIS A 140 9.80 28.84 -8.14
C HIS A 140 8.80 27.69 -8.13
N LEU A 141 7.53 27.98 -8.32
CA LEU A 141 6.44 27.02 -8.42
C LEU A 141 5.70 27.26 -9.74
N ALA A 142 5.48 26.21 -10.51
CA ALA A 142 4.73 26.29 -11.75
C ALA A 142 3.74 25.14 -11.85
N ILE A 143 2.54 25.44 -12.35
CA ILE A 143 1.55 24.45 -12.77
C ILE A 143 1.43 24.51 -14.28
N VAL A 144 1.56 23.37 -14.93
CA VAL A 144 1.55 23.26 -16.39
C VAL A 144 0.51 22.22 -16.81
N ASP A 145 -0.30 22.55 -17.82
CA ASP A 145 -1.17 21.58 -18.51
C ASP A 145 -0.32 20.81 -19.53
N MET A 146 -0.16 19.51 -19.32
CA MET A 146 0.68 18.65 -20.14
C MET A 146 0.02 18.28 -21.47
N LYS A 147 -1.30 18.42 -21.62
CA LYS A 147 -1.97 18.13 -22.90
C LYS A 147 -1.62 19.20 -23.94
N ASN A 148 -1.65 20.46 -23.52
CA ASN A 148 -1.40 21.60 -24.41
C ASN A 148 0.02 22.17 -24.25
N LEU A 149 0.80 21.65 -23.29
CA LEU A 149 2.08 22.22 -22.85
C LEU A 149 1.98 23.71 -22.52
N SER A 150 0.86 24.12 -21.91
CA SER A 150 0.61 25.51 -21.54
C SER A 150 0.83 25.73 -20.04
N LEU A 151 1.51 26.82 -19.72
CA LEU A 151 1.66 27.27 -18.33
C LEU A 151 0.30 27.78 -17.83
N ILE A 152 -0.20 27.19 -16.75
CA ILE A 152 -1.42 27.67 -16.08
C ILE A 152 -1.05 28.82 -15.15
N LYS A 153 -0.06 28.60 -14.29
CA LYS A 153 0.38 29.60 -13.33
C LYS A 153 1.82 29.39 -12.93
N GLU A 154 2.52 30.50 -12.76
CA GLU A 154 3.84 30.59 -12.14
C GLU A 154 3.76 31.46 -10.88
N ILE A 155 4.45 31.04 -9.82
CA ILE A 155 4.47 31.67 -8.50
C ILE A 155 5.91 31.64 -8.00
N GLN A 156 6.39 32.78 -7.50
CA GLN A 156 7.70 32.89 -6.88
C GLN A 156 7.55 33.17 -5.37
N VAL A 157 7.75 32.14 -4.56
CA VAL A 157 7.63 32.20 -3.09
C VAL A 157 8.85 32.87 -2.45
N ARG A 158 10.01 32.87 -3.14
CA ARG A 158 11.31 33.38 -2.63
C ARG A 158 11.79 32.70 -1.34
N GLU A 159 11.24 31.53 -1.02
CA GLU A 159 11.71 30.66 0.05
C GLU A 159 12.15 29.30 -0.47
N THR A 160 12.85 28.53 0.36
CA THR A 160 13.26 27.19 -0.03
C THR A 160 12.08 26.24 -0.08
N VAL A 161 11.78 25.68 -1.25
CA VAL A 161 10.77 24.62 -1.42
C VAL A 161 11.44 23.26 -1.45
N ARG A 162 10.90 22.29 -0.71
CA ARG A 162 11.48 20.95 -0.57
C ARG A 162 10.77 19.88 -1.38
N ASP A 163 9.46 20.01 -1.49
CA ASP A 163 8.61 19.06 -2.18
C ASP A 163 7.29 19.75 -2.52
N VAL A 164 6.63 19.26 -3.57
CA VAL A 164 5.30 19.69 -3.99
C VAL A 164 4.48 18.47 -4.34
N VAL A 165 3.20 18.49 -3.96
CA VAL A 165 2.25 17.41 -4.18
C VAL A 165 0.87 17.98 -4.50
N PHE A 166 0.21 17.44 -5.51
CA PHE A 166 -1.22 17.69 -5.75
C PHE A 166 -2.08 16.97 -4.71
N LEU A 167 -3.21 17.58 -4.38
CA LEU A 167 -4.20 16.94 -3.50
C LEU A 167 -5.11 16.03 -4.35
N HIS A 168 -6.43 16.15 -4.22
CA HIS A 168 -7.38 15.33 -4.98
C HIS A 168 -7.53 15.80 -6.43
N ASN A 169 -7.40 17.11 -6.67
CA ASN A 169 -7.58 17.76 -7.97
C ASN A 169 -6.36 18.64 -8.31
N GLU A 170 -6.33 19.16 -9.53
CA GLU A 170 -5.37 20.18 -9.96
C GLU A 170 -5.62 21.56 -9.32
N LEU A 171 -6.80 21.72 -8.72
CA LEU A 171 -7.20 22.96 -8.06
C LEU A 171 -6.37 23.26 -6.82
N PHE A 172 -5.86 22.22 -6.16
CA PHE A 172 -5.16 22.38 -4.90
C PHE A 172 -3.84 21.61 -4.92
N PHE A 173 -2.78 22.28 -4.51
CA PHE A 173 -1.49 21.66 -4.33
C PHE A 173 -0.86 22.16 -3.04
N ALA A 174 -0.09 21.28 -2.41
CA ALA A 174 0.66 21.58 -1.20
C ALA A 174 2.14 21.73 -1.55
N ALA A 175 2.77 22.79 -1.02
CA ALA A 175 4.21 23.03 -1.16
C ALA A 175 4.87 23.04 0.22
N ALA A 176 5.90 22.21 0.40
CA ALA A 176 6.72 22.18 1.61
C ALA A 176 7.77 23.30 1.55
N GLN A 177 7.48 24.45 2.17
CA GLN A 177 8.40 25.58 2.22
C GLN A 177 9.44 25.43 3.35
N LYS A 178 10.16 26.51 3.66
CA LYS A 178 11.27 26.50 4.63
C LYS A 178 10.81 26.07 6.02
N LYS A 179 9.73 26.67 6.54
CA LYS A 179 9.27 26.44 7.92
C LYS A 179 8.02 25.59 8.03
N TYR A 180 7.06 25.73 7.12
CA TYR A 180 5.77 25.04 7.15
C TYR A 180 5.38 24.61 5.73
N PRO A 181 4.51 23.60 5.57
CA PRO A 181 3.84 23.37 4.31
C PRO A 181 2.65 24.31 4.15
N TYR A 182 2.46 24.79 2.92
CA TYR A 182 1.38 25.70 2.52
C TYR A 182 0.52 25.02 1.46
N ILE A 183 -0.78 25.26 1.51
CA ILE A 183 -1.73 24.81 0.49
C ILE A 183 -2.11 26.01 -0.36
N TYR A 184 -2.01 25.83 -1.67
CA TYR A 184 -2.30 26.82 -2.69
C TYR A 184 -3.49 26.39 -3.54
N ASN A 185 -4.21 27.39 -4.05
CA ASN A 185 -5.17 27.21 -5.13
C ASN A 185 -4.45 27.21 -6.51
N ARG A 186 -5.13 26.78 -7.57
CA ARG A 186 -4.66 26.80 -8.97
C ARG A 186 -4.21 28.18 -9.44
N GLU A 187 -4.83 29.24 -8.91
CA GLU A 187 -4.48 30.63 -9.21
C GLU A 187 -3.20 31.10 -8.50
N GLY A 188 -2.71 30.32 -7.53
CA GLY A 188 -1.53 30.62 -6.72
C GLY A 188 -1.82 31.41 -5.44
N ILE A 189 -3.08 31.50 -5.05
CA ILE A 189 -3.48 32.09 -3.77
C ILE A 189 -3.20 31.10 -2.64
N GLU A 190 -2.58 31.59 -1.57
CA GLU A 190 -2.35 30.82 -0.34
C GLU A 190 -3.66 30.63 0.42
N LEU A 191 -4.07 29.39 0.63
CA LEU A 191 -5.27 29.04 1.38
C LEU A 191 -4.95 28.77 2.85
N HIS A 192 -3.96 27.90 3.10
CA HIS A 192 -3.63 27.45 4.45
C HIS A 192 -2.13 27.38 4.69
N CYS A 193 -1.73 27.74 5.91
CA CYS A 193 -0.39 27.54 6.45
C CYS A 193 -0.45 26.52 7.60
N LEU A 194 0.15 25.36 7.41
CA LEU A 194 0.05 24.24 8.34
C LEU A 194 1.15 24.30 9.40
N LYS A 195 0.92 25.10 10.46
CA LYS A 195 1.94 25.35 11.49
C LYS A 195 2.31 24.12 12.31
N GLU A 196 1.32 23.26 12.59
CA GLU A 196 1.50 22.04 13.39
C GLU A 196 2.46 21.05 12.72
N HIS A 197 2.48 21.07 11.39
CA HIS A 197 3.37 20.23 10.60
C HIS A 197 4.81 20.67 10.69
N GLY A 198 5.17 21.89 11.10
CA GLY A 198 6.58 22.29 11.19
C GLY A 198 7.38 22.12 9.88
N ALA A 199 8.70 21.95 9.99
CA ALA A 199 9.60 21.93 8.85
C ALA A 199 9.60 20.58 8.12
N VAL A 200 8.65 20.44 7.20
CA VAL A 200 8.45 19.25 6.37
C VAL A 200 9.55 19.11 5.31
N LEU A 201 9.99 17.87 5.11
CA LEU A 201 10.96 17.46 4.08
C LEU A 201 10.28 16.85 2.85
N LYS A 202 9.28 15.97 3.07
CA LYS A 202 8.51 15.30 2.01
C LYS A 202 7.02 15.31 2.31
N LEU A 203 6.23 15.39 1.25
CA LEU A 203 4.77 15.35 1.27
C LEU A 203 4.29 14.17 0.42
N GLN A 204 3.17 13.57 0.79
CA GLN A 204 2.46 12.59 -0.03
C GLN A 204 0.97 12.68 0.25
N PHE A 205 0.14 12.55 -0.78
CA PHE A 205 -1.31 12.62 -0.65
C PHE A 205 -1.96 11.26 -0.86
N LEU A 206 -2.80 10.85 0.09
CA LEU A 206 -3.58 9.61 0.05
C LEU A 206 -4.94 9.92 -0.57
N LYS A 207 -5.06 9.69 -1.87
CA LYS A 207 -6.21 10.08 -2.69
C LYS A 207 -7.56 9.54 -2.17
N ASN A 208 -7.64 8.26 -1.81
CA ASN A 208 -8.90 7.63 -1.39
C ASN A 208 -9.37 8.03 0.01
N HIS A 209 -8.45 8.52 0.86
CA HIS A 209 -8.73 8.89 2.25
C HIS A 209 -8.72 10.41 2.46
N PHE A 210 -8.30 11.19 1.45
CA PHE A 210 -8.08 12.63 1.54
C PHE A 210 -7.10 13.04 2.66
N LEU A 211 -6.06 12.24 2.88
CA LEU A 211 -5.05 12.52 3.90
C LEU A 211 -3.78 13.07 3.27
N LEU A 212 -3.29 14.19 3.78
CA LEU A 212 -1.95 14.68 3.54
C LEU A 212 -1.01 14.08 4.58
N ALA A 213 -0.14 13.18 4.12
CA ALA A 213 0.96 12.65 4.91
C ALA A 213 2.18 13.55 4.73
N SER A 214 2.82 13.92 5.84
CA SER A 214 4.01 14.77 5.83
C SER A 214 5.03 14.29 6.83
N ILE A 215 6.30 14.45 6.50
CA ILE A 215 7.40 14.03 7.36
C ILE A 215 8.35 15.20 7.65
N ASN A 216 8.62 15.41 8.93
CA ASN A 216 9.46 16.49 9.39
C ASN A 216 10.94 16.18 9.44
N LYS A 217 11.73 17.26 9.51
CA LYS A 217 13.15 17.20 9.88
C LYS A 217 13.38 16.56 11.27
N SER A 218 12.42 16.66 12.19
CA SER A 218 12.40 16.00 13.50
C SER A 218 11.91 14.55 13.47
N SER A 219 11.60 14.01 12.29
CA SER A 219 11.12 12.64 12.08
C SER A 219 9.76 12.34 12.74
N GLN A 220 8.90 13.36 12.74
CA GLN A 220 7.50 13.25 13.07
C GLN A 220 6.69 13.13 11.78
N LEU A 221 5.92 12.06 11.69
CA LEU A 221 4.96 11.79 10.63
C LEU A 221 3.61 12.36 11.04
N HIS A 222 3.11 13.31 10.26
CA HIS A 222 1.79 13.90 10.47
C HIS A 222 0.85 13.44 9.37
N TYR A 223 -0.36 13.07 9.77
CA TYR A 223 -1.49 12.81 8.89
C TYR A 223 -2.54 13.89 9.16
N GLN A 224 -2.83 14.69 8.14
CA GLN A 224 -3.90 15.68 8.20
C GLN A 224 -4.97 15.34 7.19
N ASP A 225 -6.22 15.40 7.63
CA ASP A 225 -7.36 15.30 6.74
C ASP A 225 -7.56 16.64 6.04
N VAL A 226 -7.48 16.64 4.71
CA VAL A 226 -7.60 17.84 3.89
C VAL A 226 -9.05 18.34 3.84
N THR A 227 -10.05 17.46 3.95
CA THR A 227 -11.45 17.89 3.85
C THR A 227 -11.94 18.54 5.13
N THR A 228 -11.56 17.99 6.29
CA THR A 228 -11.99 18.50 7.60
C THR A 228 -10.97 19.48 8.21
N GLY A 229 -9.73 19.45 7.73
CA GLY A 229 -8.61 20.22 8.28
C GLY A 229 -8.01 19.63 9.57
N LEU A 230 -8.57 18.56 10.11
CA LEU A 230 -8.17 17.98 11.38
C LEU A 230 -6.89 17.13 11.27
N MET A 231 -6.05 17.21 12.29
CA MET A 231 -4.91 16.31 12.43
C MET A 231 -5.38 14.95 12.93
N VAL A 232 -5.21 13.91 12.11
CA VAL A 232 -5.62 12.54 12.40
C VAL A 232 -4.59 11.84 13.27
N GLY A 233 -3.30 12.03 12.99
CA GLY A 233 -2.23 11.36 13.71
C GLY A 233 -0.91 12.09 13.63
N ASN A 234 -0.20 12.13 14.76
CA ASN A 234 1.17 12.63 14.87
C ASN A 234 2.05 11.55 15.52
N PHE A 235 2.97 10.98 14.75
CA PHE A 235 3.79 9.86 15.19
C PHE A 235 5.27 10.15 15.07
N ARG A 236 6.01 9.90 16.14
CA ARG A 236 7.47 10.00 16.12
C ARG A 236 8.07 8.66 15.69
N THR A 237 8.85 8.66 14.62
CA THR A 237 9.47 7.42 14.12
C THR A 237 10.66 6.94 14.95
N GLY A 238 11.37 7.88 15.59
CA GLY A 238 12.49 7.58 16.50
C GLY A 238 13.78 7.11 15.81
N LEU A 239 13.85 7.13 14.48
CA LEU A 239 14.96 6.55 13.68
C LEU A 239 15.81 7.61 12.95
N GLY A 240 15.71 8.87 13.38
CA GLY A 240 16.45 9.99 12.79
C GLY A 240 15.83 10.51 11.50
N ARG A 241 16.49 11.50 10.88
CA ARG A 241 15.97 12.24 9.71
C ARG A 241 15.68 11.31 8.53
N THR A 242 14.53 11.52 7.88
CA THR A 242 14.07 10.77 6.71
C THR A 242 13.76 11.70 5.55
N ASP A 243 14.46 11.52 4.43
CA ASP A 243 14.22 12.29 3.20
C ASP A 243 13.40 11.49 2.15
N VAL A 244 13.01 10.26 2.46
CA VAL A 244 12.32 9.33 1.55
C VAL A 244 10.96 8.93 2.14
N MET A 245 9.89 9.20 1.37
CA MET A 245 8.52 8.84 1.72
C MET A 245 7.71 8.51 0.47
N GLN A 246 6.98 7.40 0.50
CA GLN A 246 6.02 7.01 -0.55
C GLN A 246 4.79 6.36 0.06
N VAL A 247 3.67 6.48 -0.65
CA VAL A 247 2.41 5.80 -0.32
C VAL A 247 2.28 4.57 -1.19
N ASN A 248 1.88 3.45 -0.62
CA ASN A 248 1.46 2.31 -1.42
C ASN A 248 0.04 2.59 -1.98
N PRO A 249 -0.12 2.68 -3.31
CA PRO A 249 -1.38 3.06 -3.93
C PRO A 249 -2.51 2.04 -3.68
N PHE A 250 -2.19 0.78 -3.40
CA PHE A 250 -3.18 -0.28 -3.18
C PHE A 250 -3.82 -0.20 -1.79
N ASN A 251 -3.04 0.07 -0.75
CA ASN A 251 -3.50 -0.07 0.64
C ASN A 251 -3.46 1.23 1.46
N GLY A 252 -2.92 2.32 0.90
CA GLY A 252 -2.82 3.62 1.56
C GLY A 252 -1.79 3.68 2.69
N VAL A 253 -0.95 2.66 2.86
CA VAL A 253 0.10 2.64 3.88
C VAL A 253 1.27 3.52 3.44
N VAL A 254 1.78 4.35 4.35
CA VAL A 254 2.94 5.21 4.08
C VAL A 254 4.22 4.47 4.48
N ALA A 255 5.16 4.34 3.55
CA ALA A 255 6.50 3.86 3.85
C ALA A 255 7.49 5.01 3.97
N LEU A 256 8.34 4.91 4.99
CA LEU A 256 9.43 5.82 5.28
C LEU A 256 10.77 5.08 5.17
N GLY A 257 11.71 5.69 4.48
CA GLY A 257 13.09 5.21 4.39
C GLY A 257 13.98 5.92 5.41
N HIS A 258 14.64 5.14 6.27
CA HIS A 258 15.51 5.68 7.32
C HIS A 258 17.00 5.63 6.97
N SER A 259 17.78 6.42 7.72
CA SER A 259 19.23 6.48 7.60
C SER A 259 19.94 5.18 7.99
N GLY A 260 19.34 4.37 8.88
CA GLY A 260 19.83 3.05 9.28
C GLY A 260 19.46 1.91 8.32
N GLY A 261 19.09 2.21 7.08
CA GLY A 261 18.76 1.18 6.07
C GLY A 261 17.45 0.43 6.31
N THR A 262 16.68 0.88 7.28
CA THR A 262 15.38 0.31 7.65
C THR A 262 14.26 1.04 6.93
N VAL A 263 13.31 0.30 6.36
CA VAL A 263 12.00 0.82 5.92
C VAL A 263 10.98 0.57 7.01
N THR A 264 10.20 1.60 7.35
CA THR A 264 9.05 1.45 8.25
C THR A 264 7.76 1.79 7.53
N MET A 265 6.73 0.98 7.74
CA MET A 265 5.40 1.18 7.19
C MET A 265 4.43 1.67 8.26
N TRP A 266 3.64 2.70 7.96
CA TRP A 266 2.81 3.43 8.92
C TRP A 266 1.37 3.52 8.44
N LYS A 267 0.46 3.40 9.41
CA LYS A 267 -0.96 3.76 9.26
C LYS A 267 -1.29 4.91 10.21
N PRO A 268 -2.31 5.73 9.90
CA PRO A 268 -2.62 6.92 10.69
C PRO A 268 -3.16 6.63 12.11
N THR A 269 -3.43 5.36 12.46
CA THR A 269 -4.23 5.02 13.64
C THR A 269 -3.44 4.28 14.72
N THR A 270 -2.16 4.02 14.47
CA THR A 270 -1.28 3.36 15.43
C THR A 270 0.05 4.07 15.51
N SER A 271 0.51 4.28 16.75
CA SER A 271 1.75 4.97 17.07
C SER A 271 3.01 4.15 16.84
N ALA A 272 2.85 2.84 16.68
CA ALA A 272 3.92 1.94 16.26
C ALA A 272 3.83 1.68 14.74
N PRO A 273 4.97 1.49 14.06
CA PRO A 273 4.97 1.08 12.66
C PRO A 273 4.34 -0.31 12.52
N LEU A 274 3.56 -0.52 11.45
CA LEU A 274 2.98 -1.81 11.09
C LEU A 274 4.05 -2.85 10.78
N VAL A 275 5.07 -2.42 10.04
CA VAL A 275 6.18 -3.26 9.60
C VAL A 275 7.47 -2.48 9.73
N LYS A 276 8.52 -3.14 10.21
CA LYS A 276 9.90 -2.64 10.23
C LYS A 276 10.79 -3.64 9.50
N MET A 277 11.28 -3.26 8.32
CA MET A 277 12.10 -4.10 7.45
C MET A 277 13.52 -3.56 7.36
N LEU A 278 14.52 -4.40 7.60
CA LEU A 278 15.90 -4.05 7.33
C LEU A 278 16.22 -4.34 5.86
N CYS A 279 16.22 -3.29 5.03
CA CYS A 279 16.40 -3.45 3.59
C CYS A 279 17.88 -3.39 3.19
N HIS A 280 18.60 -2.44 3.76
CA HIS A 280 20.02 -2.17 3.49
C HIS A 280 20.77 -1.99 4.82
N ARG A 281 22.09 -2.10 4.83
CA ARG A 281 22.97 -1.76 5.97
C ARG A 281 23.26 -0.25 6.02
N GLY A 282 23.27 0.42 4.87
CA GLY A 282 23.40 1.88 4.74
C GLY A 282 22.07 2.61 4.58
N PRO A 283 22.09 3.96 4.52
CA PRO A 283 20.88 4.77 4.38
C PRO A 283 20.13 4.47 3.09
N ILE A 284 18.81 4.50 3.19
CA ILE A 284 17.90 4.35 2.05
C ILE A 284 17.91 5.67 1.27
N SER A 285 18.25 5.59 0.00
CA SER A 285 18.29 6.74 -0.90
C SER A 285 16.96 6.95 -1.62
N ALA A 286 16.28 5.87 -2.02
CA ALA A 286 14.96 5.94 -2.63
C ALA A 286 14.11 4.69 -2.38
N LEU A 287 12.79 4.88 -2.53
CA LEU A 287 11.76 3.88 -2.35
C LEU A 287 10.66 4.12 -3.39
N ALA A 288 10.12 3.05 -3.96
CA ALA A 288 8.99 3.11 -4.88
C ALA A 288 8.09 1.87 -4.70
N PHE A 289 6.78 2.05 -4.88
CA PHE A 289 5.80 0.97 -4.84
C PHE A 289 5.28 0.69 -6.24
N HIS A 290 5.14 -0.60 -6.55
CA HIS A 290 4.44 -1.01 -7.75
C HIS A 290 2.94 -0.67 -7.61
N PRO A 291 2.24 -0.27 -8.69
CA PRO A 291 0.79 0.02 -8.68
C PRO A 291 -0.07 -1.09 -8.09
N ASN A 292 0.23 -2.36 -8.40
CA ASN A 292 -0.39 -3.54 -7.79
C ASN A 292 -0.23 -3.63 -6.26
N GLY A 293 0.67 -2.85 -5.66
CA GLY A 293 0.85 -2.74 -4.21
C GLY A 293 1.50 -3.91 -3.51
N HIS A 294 1.93 -4.93 -4.24
CA HIS A 294 2.61 -6.11 -3.69
C HIS A 294 4.12 -6.10 -3.87
N ILE A 295 4.64 -5.24 -4.74
CA ILE A 295 6.08 -5.14 -5.01
C ILE A 295 6.58 -3.78 -4.54
N MET A 296 7.77 -3.77 -3.92
CA MET A 296 8.46 -2.55 -3.49
C MET A 296 9.91 -2.57 -3.96
N ALA A 297 10.38 -1.49 -4.55
CA ALA A 297 11.79 -1.29 -4.87
C ALA A 297 12.43 -0.35 -3.85
N THR A 298 13.64 -0.69 -3.44
CA THR A 298 14.42 0.09 -2.47
C THR A 298 15.85 0.23 -2.96
N SER A 299 16.41 1.43 -2.89
CA SER A 299 17.82 1.68 -3.16
C SER A 299 18.54 2.17 -1.90
N GLY A 300 19.76 1.70 -1.73
CA GLY A 300 20.63 2.11 -0.62
C GLY A 300 21.95 2.67 -1.10
N LYS A 301 22.69 3.27 -0.15
CA LYS A 301 24.06 3.76 -0.38
C LYS A 301 25.07 2.65 -0.67
N GLU A 302 24.73 1.39 -0.41
CA GLU A 302 25.51 0.19 -0.76
C GLU A 302 25.59 -0.11 -2.26
N ARG A 303 25.04 0.76 -3.11
CA ARG A 303 24.99 0.55 -4.57
C ARG A 303 24.29 -0.75 -4.95
N LYS A 304 23.21 -1.05 -4.23
CA LYS A 304 22.29 -2.15 -4.54
C LYS A 304 20.86 -1.61 -4.58
N ILE A 305 20.11 -2.07 -5.56
CA ILE A 305 18.66 -1.90 -5.65
C ILE A 305 18.05 -3.26 -5.32
N LYS A 306 17.17 -3.32 -4.33
CA LYS A 306 16.46 -4.54 -3.93
C LYS A 306 14.99 -4.42 -4.23
N ILE A 307 14.45 -5.45 -4.86
CA ILE A 307 13.02 -5.60 -5.15
C ILE A 307 12.45 -6.60 -4.14
N TRP A 308 11.37 -6.21 -3.50
CA TRP A 308 10.74 -6.91 -2.39
C TRP A 308 9.32 -7.33 -2.75
N ASP A 309 8.93 -8.54 -2.35
CA ASP A 309 7.53 -8.94 -2.25
C ASP A 309 7.01 -8.55 -0.87
N LEU A 310 5.97 -7.71 -0.82
CA LEU A 310 5.35 -7.23 0.41
C LEU A 310 4.36 -8.20 1.02
N ARG A 311 3.93 -9.24 0.30
CA ARG A 311 3.06 -10.29 0.86
C ARG A 311 3.84 -11.19 1.81
N LYS A 312 5.07 -11.54 1.41
CA LYS A 312 5.98 -12.40 2.18
C LYS A 312 7.07 -11.63 2.93
N PHE A 313 7.31 -10.37 2.55
CA PHE A 313 8.43 -9.54 3.01
C PHE A 313 9.81 -10.13 2.67
N GLU A 314 9.93 -10.75 1.50
CA GLU A 314 11.14 -11.40 1.01
C GLU A 314 11.76 -10.61 -0.16
N VAL A 315 13.07 -10.75 -0.36
CA VAL A 315 13.78 -10.16 -1.50
C VAL A 315 13.56 -11.04 -2.72
N LEU A 316 12.89 -10.50 -3.74
CA LEU A 316 12.73 -11.17 -5.03
C LEU A 316 14.02 -11.10 -5.84
N GLN A 317 14.65 -9.92 -5.89
CA GLN A 317 15.84 -9.70 -6.70
C GLN A 317 16.73 -8.62 -6.11
N THR A 318 18.05 -8.79 -6.24
CA THR A 318 19.04 -7.76 -5.94
C THR A 318 19.76 -7.37 -7.22
N LEU A 319 19.66 -6.10 -7.59
CA LEU A 319 20.27 -5.51 -8.77
C LEU A 319 21.49 -4.67 -8.36
N PRO A 320 22.63 -4.78 -9.07
CA PRO A 320 23.77 -3.90 -8.84
C PRO A 320 23.46 -2.49 -9.37
N GLY A 321 23.82 -1.47 -8.60
CA GLY A 321 23.60 -0.07 -8.97
C GLY A 321 23.13 0.80 -7.81
N HIS A 322 23.42 2.09 -7.87
CA HIS A 322 22.97 3.07 -6.89
C HIS A 322 21.89 3.94 -7.52
N ALA A 323 20.77 4.15 -6.85
CA ALA A 323 19.73 5.06 -7.34
C ALA A 323 19.39 6.10 -6.28
N ASN A 324 19.43 7.38 -6.66
CA ASN A 324 19.00 8.49 -5.83
C ASN A 324 17.47 8.58 -5.79
N THR A 325 16.82 8.24 -6.90
CA THR A 325 15.36 8.28 -7.06
C THR A 325 14.89 7.03 -7.79
N LEU A 326 13.72 6.53 -7.40
CA LEU A 326 13.05 5.39 -8.00
C LEU A 326 11.58 5.75 -8.22
N ASP A 327 11.00 5.23 -9.30
CA ASP A 327 9.56 5.28 -9.53
C ASP A 327 9.09 4.07 -10.35
N PHE A 328 7.85 3.66 -10.15
CA PHE A 328 7.22 2.58 -10.93
C PHE A 328 6.16 3.14 -11.87
N SER A 329 6.14 2.63 -13.10
CA SER A 329 5.09 2.93 -14.06
C SER A 329 3.84 2.08 -13.78
N GLN A 330 2.70 2.46 -14.38
CA GLN A 330 1.43 1.73 -14.26
C GLN A 330 1.54 0.26 -14.72
N LYS A 331 2.35 0.00 -15.75
CA LYS A 331 2.64 -1.34 -16.29
C LYS A 331 3.76 -2.07 -15.56
N GLY A 332 4.39 -1.46 -14.56
CA GLY A 332 5.39 -2.11 -13.72
C GLY A 332 6.84 -1.96 -14.16
N LEU A 333 7.13 -1.06 -15.12
CA LEU A 333 8.51 -0.62 -15.41
C LEU A 333 9.05 0.16 -14.21
N LEU A 334 10.32 -0.07 -13.86
CA LEU A 334 11.02 0.60 -12.76
C LEU A 334 12.05 1.57 -13.33
N ALA A 335 11.88 2.86 -13.09
CA ALA A 335 12.88 3.87 -13.41
C ALA A 335 13.82 4.08 -12.22
N ALA A 336 15.12 4.13 -12.49
CA ALA A 336 16.16 4.35 -11.51
C ALA A 336 17.14 5.42 -12.02
N ALA A 337 17.38 6.48 -11.25
CA ALA A 337 18.36 7.50 -11.61
C ALA A 337 19.58 7.50 -10.69
N THR A 338 20.76 7.63 -11.30
CA THR A 338 22.07 7.75 -10.67
C THR A 338 22.75 9.02 -11.17
N GLY A 339 22.71 10.10 -10.39
CA GLY A 339 23.31 11.37 -10.81
C GLY A 339 22.64 11.91 -12.08
N SER A 340 23.34 11.85 -13.22
CA SER A 340 22.84 12.28 -14.54
C SER A 340 22.33 11.13 -15.43
N PHE A 341 22.43 9.90 -14.95
CA PHE A 341 22.09 8.70 -15.70
C PHE A 341 20.74 8.14 -15.25
N VAL A 342 19.90 7.77 -16.20
CA VAL A 342 18.60 7.11 -15.97
C VAL A 342 18.64 5.73 -16.59
N GLN A 343 18.25 4.74 -15.80
CA GLN A 343 18.08 3.36 -16.21
C GLN A 343 16.63 2.96 -16.00
N ILE A 344 16.02 2.38 -17.03
CA ILE A 344 14.69 1.81 -16.95
C ILE A 344 14.84 0.29 -16.97
N LEU A 345 14.17 -0.35 -16.03
CA LEU A 345 14.18 -1.78 -15.81
C LEU A 345 12.77 -2.29 -16.06
N GLY A 346 12.64 -3.40 -16.77
CA GLY A 346 11.35 -4.04 -17.01
C GLY A 346 11.39 -5.52 -16.70
N ASN A 347 10.22 -6.07 -16.43
CA ASN A 347 10.03 -7.48 -16.17
C ASN A 347 9.50 -8.16 -17.44
N PHE A 348 10.43 -8.52 -18.35
CA PHE A 348 10.10 -9.11 -19.65
C PHE A 348 10.22 -10.65 -19.68
N SER A 349 10.61 -11.27 -18.57
CA SER A 349 10.83 -12.71 -18.50
C SER A 349 9.77 -13.39 -17.64
N GLU A 350 9.33 -14.58 -18.06
CA GLU A 350 8.49 -15.49 -17.26
C GLU A 350 9.07 -15.74 -15.86
N SER A 351 10.40 -15.61 -15.71
CA SER A 351 11.13 -15.74 -14.44
C SER A 351 10.95 -14.58 -13.44
N GLN A 352 10.13 -13.57 -13.76
CA GLN A 352 9.91 -12.37 -12.94
C GLN A 352 11.18 -11.55 -12.62
N SER A 353 12.25 -11.72 -13.40
CA SER A 353 13.48 -10.98 -13.21
C SER A 353 13.44 -9.65 -13.95
N TYR A 354 13.71 -8.56 -13.24
CA TYR A 354 13.91 -7.25 -13.84
C TYR A 354 15.23 -7.21 -14.60
N SER A 355 15.15 -6.88 -15.88
CA SER A 355 16.28 -6.65 -16.78
C SER A 355 16.24 -5.23 -17.32
N ARG A 356 17.34 -4.78 -17.92
CA ARG A 356 17.48 -3.40 -18.40
C ARG A 356 16.72 -3.22 -19.71
N TYR A 357 15.72 -2.35 -19.68
CA TYR A 357 14.90 -1.99 -20.83
C TYR A 357 15.58 -0.90 -21.67
N MET A 358 15.82 0.25 -21.05
CA MET A 358 16.37 1.42 -21.73
C MET A 358 17.37 2.15 -20.83
N THR A 359 18.31 2.86 -21.43
CA THR A 359 19.19 3.78 -20.72
C THR A 359 19.17 5.14 -21.37
N HIS A 360 19.20 6.18 -20.54
CA HIS A 360 19.26 7.55 -20.98
C HIS A 360 20.30 8.30 -20.14
N SER A 361 21.17 9.05 -20.80
CA SER A 361 22.16 9.89 -20.12
C SER A 361 21.85 11.35 -20.43
N MET A 362 21.65 12.15 -19.39
CA MET A 362 21.53 13.59 -19.50
C MET A 362 22.89 14.25 -19.75
N ALA A 363 22.87 15.55 -20.05
CA ALA A 363 24.06 16.38 -20.15
C ALA A 363 24.92 16.30 -18.88
N LYS A 364 26.25 16.29 -19.06
CA LYS A 364 27.22 16.21 -17.95
C LYS A 364 27.00 17.39 -17.00
N GLY A 365 26.77 17.09 -15.71
CA GLY A 365 26.54 18.08 -14.66
C GLY A 365 25.09 18.21 -14.20
N TYR A 366 24.12 17.65 -14.94
CA TYR A 366 22.72 17.68 -14.55
C TYR A 366 22.48 16.64 -13.45
N GLN A 367 22.15 17.08 -12.24
CA GLN A 367 21.84 16.16 -11.14
C GLN A 367 20.34 15.92 -11.05
N ILE A 368 19.92 14.67 -11.21
CA ILE A 368 18.51 14.28 -11.10
C ILE A 368 18.10 14.24 -9.63
N ASN A 369 16.98 14.91 -9.34
CA ASN A 369 16.44 15.07 -8.00
C ASN A 369 15.12 14.32 -7.79
N LYS A 370 14.28 14.16 -8.81
CA LYS A 370 13.05 13.33 -8.78
C LYS A 370 12.77 12.74 -10.16
N LEU A 371 12.28 11.51 -10.18
CA LEU A 371 11.72 10.85 -11.36
C LEU A 371 10.24 10.60 -11.09
N LEU A 372 9.40 10.76 -12.10
CA LEU A 372 7.99 10.41 -12.01
C LEU A 372 7.45 10.00 -13.39
N PHE A 373 6.85 8.82 -13.48
CA PHE A 373 6.12 8.43 -14.68
C PHE A 373 4.85 9.25 -14.81
N ARG A 374 4.53 9.66 -16.02
CA ARG A 374 3.25 10.31 -16.32
C ARG A 374 2.15 9.23 -16.36
N PRO A 375 1.07 9.36 -15.58
CA PRO A 375 -0.06 8.43 -15.68
C PRO A 375 -0.68 8.45 -17.07
N TYR A 376 -1.05 7.28 -17.59
CA TYR A 376 -1.76 7.03 -18.85
C TYR A 376 -1.02 7.41 -20.15
N GLU A 377 0.25 7.80 -20.05
CA GLU A 377 1.08 8.08 -21.21
C GLU A 377 2.46 7.42 -21.11
N ASP A 378 3.09 7.20 -22.26
CA ASP A 378 4.40 6.55 -22.39
C ASP A 378 5.55 7.54 -22.17
N VAL A 379 5.51 8.25 -21.04
CA VAL A 379 6.39 9.39 -20.74
C VAL A 379 6.95 9.31 -19.30
N LEU A 380 8.23 9.67 -19.15
CA LEU A 380 8.87 9.87 -17.86
C LEU A 380 9.34 11.31 -17.69
N GLY A 381 8.82 11.96 -16.65
CA GLY A 381 9.28 13.25 -16.17
C GLY A 381 10.55 13.11 -15.32
N ILE A 382 11.58 13.86 -15.67
CA ILE A 382 12.87 13.91 -15.00
C ILE A 382 13.06 15.32 -14.45
N ALA A 383 13.08 15.44 -13.12
CA ALA A 383 13.41 16.69 -12.45
C ALA A 383 14.90 16.74 -12.17
N HIS A 384 15.61 17.75 -12.66
CA HIS A 384 17.05 17.90 -12.46
C HIS A 384 17.46 19.27 -11.93
N SER A 385 18.76 19.46 -11.68
CA SER A 385 19.35 20.68 -11.15
C SER A 385 19.05 21.93 -11.99
N MET A 386 19.00 21.76 -13.31
CA MET A 386 18.84 22.84 -14.28
C MET A 386 17.40 22.99 -14.81
N GLY A 387 16.38 22.39 -14.18
CA GLY A 387 15.00 22.39 -14.71
C GLY A 387 14.37 21.01 -14.73
N TRP A 388 13.58 20.71 -15.74
CA TRP A 388 13.01 19.38 -15.93
C TRP A 388 12.92 19.00 -17.40
N SER A 389 13.07 17.70 -17.66
CA SER A 389 12.95 17.12 -18.97
C SER A 389 11.90 16.00 -18.98
N SER A 390 11.41 15.70 -20.17
CA SER A 390 10.42 14.67 -20.42
C SER A 390 10.96 13.76 -21.52
N ILE A 391 11.03 12.46 -21.24
CA ILE A 391 11.52 11.45 -22.18
C ILE A 391 10.44 10.43 -22.51
N LEU A 392 10.52 9.84 -23.70
CA LEU A 392 9.57 8.83 -24.16
C LEU A 392 10.03 7.45 -23.71
N ILE A 393 9.12 6.70 -23.11
CA ILE A 393 9.33 5.32 -22.69
C ILE A 393 8.14 4.50 -23.19
N PRO A 394 8.26 3.89 -24.38
CA PRO A 394 7.21 3.01 -24.88
C PRO A 394 6.86 1.94 -23.84
N GLY A 395 5.57 1.72 -23.62
CA GLY A 395 5.08 0.70 -22.68
C GLY A 395 5.12 1.08 -21.20
N SER A 396 5.27 2.36 -20.85
CA SER A 396 5.18 2.79 -19.45
C SER A 396 3.76 3.11 -18.97
N GLY A 397 2.92 3.68 -19.82
CA GLY A 397 1.56 4.08 -19.49
C GLY A 397 0.54 2.96 -19.70
N GLU A 398 -0.52 2.97 -18.89
CA GLU A 398 -1.72 2.18 -19.17
C GLU A 398 -2.53 2.89 -20.27
N PRO A 399 -2.69 2.29 -21.47
CA PRO A 399 -3.35 2.96 -22.59
C PRO A 399 -4.85 3.14 -22.37
N ASN A 400 -5.46 2.20 -21.63
CA ASN A 400 -6.88 2.15 -21.39
C ASN A 400 -7.17 2.62 -19.97
N PHE A 401 -7.51 3.89 -19.81
CA PHE A 401 -7.86 4.45 -18.51
C PHE A 401 -9.35 4.24 -18.19
N ASP A 402 -9.66 4.02 -16.92
CA ASP A 402 -11.04 4.06 -16.44
C ASP A 402 -11.48 5.52 -16.25
N SER A 403 -12.44 5.94 -17.07
CA SER A 403 -12.97 7.32 -17.05
C SER A 403 -13.62 7.70 -15.73
N TRP A 404 -14.11 6.75 -14.93
CA TRP A 404 -14.67 7.02 -13.60
C TRP A 404 -13.59 7.26 -12.55
N VAL A 405 -12.44 6.60 -12.67
CA VAL A 405 -11.33 6.72 -11.70
C VAL A 405 -10.48 7.95 -12.02
N ALA A 406 -9.93 8.04 -13.23
CA ALA A 406 -9.14 9.16 -13.66
C ALA A 406 -9.22 9.33 -15.17
N ASN A 407 -9.89 10.41 -15.59
CA ASN A 407 -10.05 10.78 -16.98
C ASN A 407 -9.06 11.90 -17.35
N PRO A 408 -8.07 11.66 -18.23
CA PRO A 408 -7.18 12.69 -18.75
C PRO A 408 -7.91 13.81 -19.51
N PHE A 409 -9.12 13.54 -20.01
CA PHE A 409 -9.92 14.47 -20.82
C PHE A 409 -11.15 15.02 -20.08
N GLU A 410 -11.11 15.04 -18.75
CA GLU A 410 -12.25 15.50 -17.96
C GLU A 410 -12.67 16.94 -18.28
N THR A 411 -13.98 17.15 -18.34
CA THR A 411 -14.60 18.47 -18.45
C THR A 411 -14.78 19.11 -17.07
N SER A 412 -14.97 20.43 -17.00
CA SER A 412 -15.24 21.13 -15.74
C SER A 412 -16.51 20.66 -15.03
N LYS A 413 -17.49 20.10 -15.75
CA LYS A 413 -18.70 19.50 -15.14
C LYS A 413 -18.36 18.14 -14.51
N GLN A 414 -17.74 17.25 -15.27
CA GLN A 414 -17.30 15.93 -14.79
C GLN A 414 -16.36 16.04 -13.61
N ARG A 415 -15.41 16.99 -13.63
CA ARG A 415 -14.48 17.22 -12.50
C ARG A 415 -15.23 17.57 -11.21
N ARG A 416 -16.24 18.46 -11.28
CA ARG A 416 -17.06 18.85 -10.11
C ARG A 416 -17.88 17.69 -9.57
N GLU A 417 -18.52 16.92 -10.44
CA GLU A 417 -19.29 15.74 -10.04
C GLU A 417 -18.38 14.68 -9.43
N LYS A 418 -17.22 14.44 -10.03
CA LYS A 418 -16.20 13.52 -9.53
C LYS A 418 -15.66 13.95 -8.18
N GLU A 419 -15.41 15.24 -7.98
CA GLU A 419 -14.96 15.79 -6.70
C GLU A 419 -15.99 15.52 -5.60
N VAL A 420 -17.26 15.84 -5.83
CA VAL A 420 -18.34 15.56 -4.89
C VAL A 420 -18.45 14.07 -4.61
N ARG A 421 -18.42 13.24 -5.65
CA ARG A 421 -18.48 11.78 -5.50
C ARG A 421 -17.30 11.24 -4.71
N SER A 422 -16.07 11.67 -5.00
CA SER A 422 -14.88 11.25 -4.28
C SER A 422 -14.90 11.65 -2.80
N LEU A 423 -15.56 12.77 -2.48
CA LEU A 423 -15.76 13.22 -1.11
C LEU A 423 -16.84 12.40 -0.37
N LEU A 424 -17.91 12.00 -1.07
CA LEU A 424 -18.93 11.09 -0.52
C LEU A 424 -18.39 9.66 -0.32
N ASP A 425 -17.58 9.18 -1.26
CA ASP A 425 -16.94 7.86 -1.24
C ASP A 425 -15.65 7.84 -0.40
N LYS A 426 -15.33 8.93 0.28
CA LYS A 426 -14.11 9.08 1.09
C LYS A 426 -14.02 7.98 2.14
N LEU A 427 -12.90 7.25 2.11
CA LEU A 427 -12.64 6.19 3.08
C LEU A 427 -12.11 6.77 4.40
N PRO A 428 -12.59 6.30 5.56
CA PRO A 428 -12.07 6.76 6.85
C PRO A 428 -10.60 6.31 7.04
N PRO A 429 -9.80 7.02 7.86
CA PRO A 429 -8.39 6.69 8.09
C PRO A 429 -8.18 5.30 8.73
N GLU A 430 -9.17 4.79 9.47
CA GLU A 430 -9.13 3.48 10.14
C GLU A 430 -9.11 2.28 9.18
N THR A 431 -9.52 2.45 7.93
CA THR A 431 -9.52 1.36 6.94
C THR A 431 -8.13 1.08 6.36
N ILE A 432 -7.13 1.91 6.64
CA ILE A 432 -5.75 1.70 6.17
C ILE A 432 -5.12 0.52 6.92
N MET A 433 -4.83 -0.54 6.18
CA MET A 433 -4.25 -1.80 6.68
C MET A 433 -3.26 -2.36 5.65
N LEU A 434 -2.42 -3.32 6.02
CA LEU A 434 -1.50 -3.96 5.05
C LEU A 434 -2.27 -4.67 3.93
N ASP A 435 -3.32 -5.40 4.28
CA ASP A 435 -4.21 -6.09 3.35
C ASP A 435 -5.63 -5.48 3.42
N PRO A 436 -6.04 -4.69 2.40
CA PRO A 436 -7.38 -4.09 2.36
C PRO A 436 -8.51 -5.13 2.28
N SER A 437 -8.25 -6.30 1.71
CA SER A 437 -9.23 -7.40 1.57
C SER A 437 -9.68 -8.02 2.89
N LYS A 438 -9.01 -7.71 4.01
CA LYS A 438 -9.41 -8.17 5.34
C LYS A 438 -10.59 -7.39 5.91
N ILE A 439 -10.95 -6.25 5.32
CA ILE A 439 -12.14 -5.49 5.72
C ILE A 439 -13.38 -6.35 5.42
N GLY A 440 -14.20 -6.59 6.44
CA GLY A 440 -15.38 -7.47 6.35
C GLY A 440 -15.12 -8.93 6.75
N THR A 441 -13.86 -9.31 7.02
CA THR A 441 -13.56 -10.63 7.61
C THR A 441 -13.91 -10.66 9.10
N VAL A 442 -14.36 -11.82 9.57
CA VAL A 442 -14.65 -12.02 10.99
C VAL A 442 -13.33 -12.17 11.73
N LYS A 443 -13.17 -11.47 12.85
CA LYS A 443 -12.02 -11.70 13.73
C LYS A 443 -12.05 -13.16 14.15
N PRO A 444 -10.94 -13.91 14.00
CA PRO A 444 -10.89 -15.26 14.56
C PRO A 444 -11.25 -15.14 16.04
N PRO A 445 -12.03 -16.08 16.59
CA PRO A 445 -12.45 -16.02 17.98
C PRO A 445 -11.18 -15.90 18.83
N SER A 446 -10.93 -14.70 19.35
CA SER A 446 -9.87 -14.51 20.32
C SER A 446 -10.26 -15.40 21.49
N ARG A 447 -9.34 -16.24 21.97
CA ARG A 447 -9.44 -17.15 23.12
C ARG A 447 -9.85 -16.49 24.46
N LYS A 448 -10.46 -15.31 24.43
CA LYS A 448 -10.87 -14.48 25.55
C LYS A 448 -12.35 -14.10 25.48
N GLN A 449 -13.23 -15.03 25.11
CA GLN A 449 -14.49 -15.06 25.86
C GLN A 449 -14.11 -15.54 27.25
N LYS A 450 -14.54 -14.85 28.32
CA LYS A 450 -14.26 -15.30 29.69
C LYS A 450 -14.74 -16.75 29.76
N PRO A 451 -13.84 -17.73 29.99
CA PRO A 451 -14.25 -19.12 29.98
C PRO A 451 -15.39 -19.28 30.97
N THR A 452 -16.43 -19.95 30.54
CA THR A 452 -17.52 -20.35 31.42
C THR A 452 -16.95 -21.17 32.59
N LYS A 453 -17.63 -21.21 33.73
CA LYS A 453 -17.11 -21.88 34.94
C LYS A 453 -16.66 -23.33 34.65
N GLN A 454 -17.38 -24.03 33.78
CA GLN A 454 -17.08 -25.39 33.31
C GLN A 454 -15.83 -25.48 32.42
N GLU A 455 -15.55 -24.46 31.61
CA GLU A 455 -14.31 -24.38 30.82
C GLU A 455 -13.09 -24.10 31.72
N ARG A 456 -13.23 -23.30 32.78
CA ARG A 456 -12.15 -23.08 33.77
C ARG A 456 -11.82 -24.35 34.55
N GLU A 457 -12.84 -25.11 34.95
CA GLU A 457 -12.69 -26.37 35.66
C GLU A 457 -12.03 -27.42 34.77
N SER A 458 -12.44 -27.52 33.50
CA SER A 458 -11.80 -28.44 32.54
C SER A 458 -10.38 -28.01 32.13
N GLU A 459 -10.09 -26.71 32.03
CA GLU A 459 -8.72 -26.20 31.85
C GLU A 459 -7.82 -26.49 33.06
N MET A 460 -8.36 -26.38 34.28
CA MET A 460 -7.64 -26.75 35.51
C MET A 460 -7.35 -28.25 35.55
N GLU A 461 -8.31 -29.10 35.17
CA GLU A 461 -8.12 -30.55 35.08
C GLU A 461 -7.15 -30.95 33.96
N ALA A 462 -7.24 -30.32 32.79
CA ALA A 462 -6.33 -30.53 31.66
C ALA A 462 -4.89 -30.09 31.98
N ALA A 463 -4.72 -28.96 32.70
CA ALA A 463 -3.41 -28.51 33.16
C ALA A 463 -2.80 -29.47 34.19
N VAL A 464 -3.63 -30.05 35.07
CA VAL A 464 -3.21 -31.08 36.03
C VAL A 464 -2.86 -32.40 35.31
N ALA A 465 -3.60 -32.77 34.27
CA ALA A 465 -3.33 -33.95 33.44
C ALA A 465 -2.04 -33.79 32.62
N ALA A 466 -1.81 -32.63 31.99
CA ALA A 466 -0.58 -32.35 31.24
C ALA A 466 0.68 -32.40 32.12
N VAL A 467 0.61 -31.94 33.37
CA VAL A 467 1.70 -32.06 34.35
C VAL A 467 1.86 -33.52 34.82
N LYS A 468 0.78 -34.31 34.82
CA LYS A 468 0.83 -35.75 35.10
C LYS A 468 1.51 -36.53 33.98
N ASP A 469 1.35 -36.13 32.72
CA ASP A 469 1.86 -36.88 31.56
C ASP A 469 3.23 -36.39 31.05
N MET A 470 3.83 -35.35 31.63
CA MET A 470 5.17 -34.91 31.23
C MET A 470 6.23 -36.01 31.44
N PRO A 471 6.92 -36.48 30.37
CA PRO A 471 7.97 -37.48 30.50
C PRO A 471 9.23 -36.85 31.11
N MET A 472 9.64 -37.32 32.29
CA MET A 472 10.91 -36.90 32.91
C MET A 472 12.08 -37.71 32.35
N LYS A 473 13.11 -37.02 31.83
CA LYS A 473 14.34 -37.65 31.33
C LYS A 473 15.04 -38.45 32.43
N LYS A 474 15.28 -39.75 32.19
CA LYS A 474 16.09 -40.61 33.06
C LYS A 474 17.56 -40.17 32.99
N LYS A 475 18.05 -39.44 34.01
CA LYS A 475 19.49 -39.23 34.24
C LYS A 475 19.96 -40.03 35.46
N THR A 476 21.17 -40.57 35.34
CA THR A 476 21.81 -41.55 36.21
C THR A 476 22.41 -40.92 37.48
N LYS A 477 22.19 -41.62 38.60
CA LYS A 477 22.69 -41.49 39.99
C LYS A 477 22.41 -40.20 40.79
N GLY A 478 21.89 -40.40 42.00
CA GLY A 478 21.84 -39.44 43.11
C GLY A 478 20.65 -38.46 43.12
N ARG A 479 20.33 -37.81 41.99
CA ARG A 479 19.33 -36.72 41.92
C ARG A 479 17.92 -37.17 41.50
N SER A 480 17.76 -38.42 41.08
CA SER A 480 16.56 -39.01 40.47
C SER A 480 15.89 -40.11 41.33
N LYS A 481 15.95 -40.03 42.68
CA LYS A 481 15.14 -40.92 43.53
C LYS A 481 13.65 -40.73 43.18
N PRO A 482 12.87 -41.82 42.93
CA PRO A 482 11.45 -41.74 42.57
C PRO A 482 10.63 -40.89 43.55
N SER A 483 10.96 -40.96 44.85
CA SER A 483 10.32 -40.16 45.91
C SER A 483 10.55 -38.66 45.77
N LYS A 484 11.76 -38.22 45.37
CA LYS A 484 12.06 -36.79 45.13
C LYS A 484 11.41 -36.28 43.84
N SER A 485 11.28 -37.14 42.82
CA SER A 485 10.56 -36.83 41.58
C SER A 485 9.05 -36.69 41.82
N ALA A 486 8.46 -37.57 42.64
CA ALA A 486 7.05 -37.51 43.02
C ALA A 486 6.74 -36.27 43.86
N LYS A 487 7.58 -35.93 44.85
CA LYS A 487 7.45 -34.69 45.62
C LYS A 487 7.51 -33.44 44.73
N LYS A 488 8.45 -33.37 43.78
CA LYS A 488 8.54 -32.25 42.84
C LYS A 488 7.31 -32.14 41.93
N LYS A 489 6.78 -33.28 41.48
CA LYS A 489 5.55 -33.33 40.67
C LYS A 489 4.34 -32.84 41.47
N GLN A 490 4.21 -33.23 42.73
CA GLN A 490 3.17 -32.72 43.64
C GLN A 490 3.33 -31.22 43.92
N GLU A 491 4.55 -30.72 44.12
CA GLU A 491 4.80 -29.27 44.28
C GLU A 491 4.45 -28.46 43.03
N ILE A 492 4.76 -28.97 41.83
CA ILE A 492 4.41 -28.32 40.57
C ILE A 492 2.88 -28.30 40.39
N ILE A 493 2.20 -29.42 40.69
CA ILE A 493 0.72 -29.51 40.67
C ILE A 493 0.10 -28.54 41.69
N ALA A 494 0.67 -28.42 42.89
CA ALA A 494 0.19 -27.47 43.90
C ALA A 494 0.39 -26.02 43.45
N LYS A 495 1.55 -25.70 42.84
CA LYS A 495 1.83 -24.37 42.30
C LYS A 495 0.94 -24.01 41.12
N THR A 496 0.60 -24.95 40.24
CA THR A 496 -0.34 -24.70 39.13
C THR A 496 -1.78 -24.55 39.60
N LYS A 497 -2.20 -25.23 40.69
CA LYS A 497 -3.54 -25.10 41.28
C LYS A 497 -3.73 -23.82 42.13
N ARG A 498 -2.68 -23.31 42.78
CA ARG A 498 -2.73 -22.10 43.63
C ARG A 498 -3.44 -20.88 43.01
N PRO A 499 -3.11 -20.45 41.77
CA PRO A 499 -3.75 -19.27 41.19
C PRO A 499 -5.26 -19.46 40.91
N PHE A 500 -5.71 -20.69 40.66
CA PHE A 500 -7.13 -20.99 40.46
C PHE A 500 -7.89 -20.99 41.80
N LEU A 501 -7.30 -21.56 42.85
CA LEU A 501 -7.83 -21.52 44.22
C LEU A 501 -7.94 -20.08 44.74
N GLU A 502 -6.89 -19.26 44.56
CA GLU A 502 -6.92 -17.84 44.96
C GLU A 502 -7.95 -17.01 44.19
N GLN A 503 -8.28 -17.38 42.95
CA GLN A 503 -9.35 -16.73 42.19
C GLN A 503 -10.73 -17.16 42.69
N GLN A 504 -10.92 -18.44 42.99
CA GLN A 504 -12.18 -18.94 43.58
C GLN A 504 -12.45 -18.33 44.96
N THR A 505 -11.44 -18.26 45.84
CA THR A 505 -11.61 -17.64 47.15
C THR A 505 -11.92 -16.15 47.04
N LYS A 506 -11.29 -15.42 46.11
CA LYS A 506 -11.61 -14.01 45.85
C LYS A 506 -13.02 -13.80 45.29
N GLU A 507 -13.49 -14.68 44.41
CA GLU A 507 -14.86 -14.65 43.88
C GLU A 507 -15.89 -14.95 44.98
N GLU A 508 -15.62 -15.94 45.85
CA GLU A 508 -16.46 -16.27 47.02
C GLU A 508 -16.47 -15.17 48.09
N GLU A 509 -15.31 -14.56 48.38
CA GLU A 509 -15.20 -13.39 49.26
C GLU A 509 -15.96 -12.19 48.68
N ALA A 510 -15.92 -11.97 47.37
CA ALA A 510 -16.68 -10.89 46.73
C ALA A 510 -18.20 -11.16 46.76
N LEU A 511 -18.64 -12.41 46.59
CA LEU A 511 -20.04 -12.84 46.70
C LEU A 511 -20.54 -12.76 48.14
N SER A 512 -19.74 -13.16 49.13
CA SER A 512 -20.07 -13.05 50.55
C SER A 512 -20.14 -11.59 50.99
N ARG A 513 -19.22 -10.72 50.54
CA ARG A 513 -19.28 -9.27 50.76
C ARG A 513 -20.48 -8.62 50.09
N LYS A 514 -20.91 -9.09 48.90
CA LYS A 514 -22.16 -8.64 48.26
C LYS A 514 -23.39 -9.10 49.05
N LYS A 515 -23.41 -10.33 49.57
CA LYS A 515 -24.47 -10.83 50.44
C LYS A 515 -24.51 -10.08 51.77
N GLN A 516 -23.36 -9.77 52.35
CA GLN A 516 -23.23 -8.95 53.57
C GLN A 516 -23.70 -7.51 53.34
N LYS A 517 -23.36 -6.89 52.19
CA LYS A 517 -23.90 -5.57 51.81
C LYS A 517 -25.41 -5.54 51.56
N MET A 518 -26.00 -6.67 51.20
CA MET A 518 -27.47 -6.82 51.10
C MET A 518 -28.12 -7.08 52.46
N SER A 519 -27.35 -7.47 53.48
CA SER A 519 -27.83 -7.72 54.85
C SER A 519 -27.39 -6.66 55.88
N GLU A 520 -26.56 -5.68 55.49
CA GLU A 520 -26.12 -4.57 56.35
C GLU A 520 -27.14 -3.41 56.32
N GLU A 521 -28.33 -3.71 56.82
CA GLU A 521 -29.06 -2.80 57.71
C GLU A 521 -28.80 -3.26 59.17
N ALA A 522 -27.57 -3.71 59.43
CA ALA A 522 -27.15 -4.31 60.69
C ALA A 522 -26.41 -3.29 61.56
N GLU A 523 -26.98 -3.06 62.75
CA GLU A 523 -26.51 -2.14 63.76
C GLU A 523 -25.05 -2.40 64.17
N LEU A 524 -24.29 -1.31 64.36
CA LEU A 524 -22.94 -1.34 64.93
C LEU A 524 -22.96 -2.06 66.31
N PRO A 525 -21.94 -2.88 66.63
CA PRO A 525 -21.80 -3.49 67.96
C PRO A 525 -21.85 -2.43 69.08
N LYS A 526 -22.54 -2.72 70.20
CA LYS A 526 -22.75 -1.79 71.33
C LYS A 526 -21.50 -1.02 71.78
N SER A 527 -20.32 -1.63 71.71
CA SER A 527 -19.04 -1.02 72.08
C SER A 527 -18.56 0.10 71.14
N LEU A 528 -18.98 0.06 69.87
CA LEU A 528 -18.57 0.99 68.82
C LEU A 528 -19.62 2.08 68.52
N GLN A 529 -20.84 1.93 69.04
CA GLN A 529 -21.90 2.94 68.92
C GLN A 529 -21.50 4.30 69.53
N ARG A 530 -20.59 4.33 70.53
CA ARG A 530 -20.10 5.59 71.13
C ARG A 530 -19.23 6.45 70.19
N PHE A 531 -18.75 5.87 69.09
CA PHE A 531 -17.91 6.55 68.09
C PHE A 531 -18.68 6.94 66.83
N ALA A 532 -19.96 6.56 66.74
CA ALA A 532 -20.82 6.98 65.65
C ALA A 532 -21.13 8.47 65.80
N ARG A 533 -20.61 9.30 64.87
CA ARG A 533 -21.02 10.71 64.78
C ARG A 533 -22.52 10.75 64.51
N LYS A 534 -23.28 11.41 65.39
CA LYS A 534 -24.68 11.75 65.11
C LYS A 534 -24.74 12.54 63.79
N LYS A 535 -25.46 12.02 62.80
CA LYS A 535 -25.80 12.80 61.60
C LYS A 535 -26.64 13.99 62.06
N ALA A 536 -26.17 15.20 61.79
CA ALA A 536 -26.98 16.40 61.90
C ALA A 536 -28.15 16.28 60.92
N THR A 537 -29.37 16.46 61.42
CA THR A 537 -30.61 16.55 60.64
C THR A 537 -30.64 17.80 59.79
#